data_AF-A0A970IKR2-F1
#
_entry.id   AF-A0A970IKR2-F1
#
_cell.length_a   1.000
_cell.length_b   1.000
_cell.length_c   1.000
_cell.angle_alpha   90.00
_cell.angle_beta   90.00
_cell.angle_gamma   90.00
#
_symmetry.space_group_name_H-M   'P 1'
#
loop_
_entity.id
_entity.type
_entity.pdbx_description
1 polymer ?
#
loop_
_entity_poly.entity_id
_entity_poly.type
_entity_poly.pdbx_seq_one_letter_code
_entity_poly.pdbx_strand_id
1 'polypeptide(L)' 'PYLMVACTDSRHFCRISDYVLRFSAMEIAADQLASIHNADERITTDAVLQCVAFYKVLVLKL' A
#
# COMPACT_ATOMS: atom_id res chain seq x y z
N PRO A 1 8.31 -3.84 1.91
CA PRO A 1 7.50 -2.70 1.41
C PRO A 1 8.18 -2.08 0.17
N TYR A 2 7.45 -1.85 -0.92
CA TYR A 2 8.00 -1.20 -2.13
C TYR A 2 7.56 0.26 -2.21
N LEU A 3 8.39 1.10 -2.84
CA LEU A 3 8.09 2.51 -3.06
C LEU A 3 6.78 2.64 -3.86
N MET A 4 5.85 3.44 -3.35
CA MET A 4 4.62 3.77 -4.06
C MET A 4 4.95 4.79 -5.14
N VAL A 5 4.96 4.35 -6.40
CA VAL A 5 5.22 5.20 -7.58
C VAL A 5 3.94 5.72 -8.24
N ALA A 6 2.78 5.18 -7.86
CA ALA A 6 1.49 5.65 -8.32
C ALA A 6 1.15 7.05 -7.77
N CYS A 7 0.26 7.75 -8.46
CA CYS A 7 -0.16 9.10 -8.11
C CYS A 7 -1.18 9.07 -6.96
N THR A 8 -0.71 8.89 -5.73
CA THR A 8 -1.57 8.93 -4.52
C THR A 8 -1.66 10.35 -3.95
N ASP A 9 -2.63 10.57 -3.06
CA ASP A 9 -2.80 11.85 -2.34
C ASP A 9 -1.66 12.14 -1.36
N SER A 10 -0.79 11.16 -1.08
CA SER A 10 0.42 11.34 -0.29
C SER A 10 1.26 12.54 -0.78
N ARG A 11 1.28 12.82 -2.10
CA ARG A 11 2.00 13.99 -2.66
C ARG A 11 1.50 15.33 -2.12
N HIS A 12 0.22 15.43 -1.79
CA HIS A 12 -0.39 16.62 -1.23
C HIS A 12 -0.19 16.67 0.29
N PHE A 13 -0.28 15.52 0.96
CA PHE A 13 -0.11 15.42 2.41
C PHE A 13 1.32 15.72 2.89
N CYS A 14 2.34 15.53 2.05
CA CYS A 14 3.72 15.92 2.36
C CYS A 14 3.89 17.42 2.70
N ARG A 15 2.91 18.28 2.38
CA ARG A 15 2.93 19.70 2.73
C ARG A 15 2.30 20.01 4.09
N ILE A 16 1.64 19.01 4.70
CA ILE A 16 0.78 19.15 5.88
C ILE A 16 1.34 18.34 7.06
N SER A 17 2.03 17.23 6.79
CA SER A 17 2.56 16.32 7.82
C SER A 17 3.90 15.72 7.39
N ASP A 18 4.78 15.51 8.36
CA ASP A 18 6.03 14.76 8.18
C ASP A 18 5.80 13.23 8.20
N TYR A 19 4.65 12.78 8.70
CA TYR A 19 4.30 11.36 8.85
C TYR A 19 3.53 10.82 7.64
N VAL A 20 4.14 10.89 6.45
CA VAL A 20 3.53 10.43 5.19
C VAL A 20 4.19 9.15 4.70
N LEU A 21 3.44 8.06 4.69
CA LEU A 21 3.90 6.77 4.19
C LEU A 21 3.79 6.72 2.67
N ARG A 22 4.92 6.52 1.98
CA ARG A 22 5.03 6.47 0.51
C ARG A 22 5.46 5.11 -0.01
N PHE A 23 4.95 4.06 0.60
CA PHE A 23 5.20 2.68 0.20
C PHE A 23 3.91 1.87 0.30
N SER A 24 3.87 0.74 -0.38
CA SER A 24 2.84 -0.27 -0.18
C SER A 24 3.37 -1.40 0.70
N ALA A 25 2.57 -1.83 1.67
CA ALA A 25 2.84 -3.03 2.47
C ALA A 25 2.33 -4.32 1.80
N MET A 26 1.61 -4.19 0.69
CA MET A 26 0.93 -5.30 0.03
C MET A 26 1.90 -6.09 -0.85
N GLU A 27 2.06 -7.38 -0.57
CA GLU A 27 2.68 -8.31 -1.50
C GLU A 27 1.71 -8.56 -2.66
N ILE A 28 2.17 -8.30 -3.89
CA ILE A 28 1.34 -8.40 -5.10
C ILE A 28 2.13 -9.11 -6.20
N ALA A 29 1.51 -10.10 -6.83
CA ALA A 29 2.08 -10.78 -7.98
C ALA A 29 1.98 -9.90 -9.25
N ALA A 30 2.79 -10.19 -10.27
CA ALA A 30 2.85 -9.36 -11.47
C ALA A 30 1.53 -9.30 -12.26
N ASP A 31 0.75 -10.39 -12.28
CA ASP A 31 -0.57 -10.46 -12.91
C ASP A 31 -1.60 -9.61 -12.15
N GLN A 32 -1.58 -9.66 -10.82
CA GLN A 32 -2.43 -8.84 -9.95
C GLN A 32 -2.06 -7.35 -10.06
N LEU A 33 -0.77 -7.03 -10.17
CA LEU A 33 -0.32 -5.65 -10.37
C LEU A 33 -0.84 -5.09 -11.71
N ALA A 34 -0.84 -5.92 -12.76
CA ALA A 34 -1.39 -5.54 -14.06
C ALA A 34 -2.92 -5.40 -14.05
N SER A 35 -3.61 -6.07 -13.12
CA SER A 35 -5.07 -5.96 -13.01
C SER A 35 -5.56 -4.73 -12.23
N ILE A 36 -4.67 -3.96 -11.60
CA ILE A 36 -5.04 -2.69 -10.95
C ILE A 36 -5.66 -1.74 -11.99
N HIS A 37 -6.87 -1.24 -11.70
CA HIS A 37 -7.68 -0.42 -12.62
C HIS A 37 -8.07 -1.13 -13.94
N ASN A 38 -8.05 -2.46 -13.96
CA ASN A 38 -8.45 -3.29 -15.10
C ASN A 38 -9.51 -4.33 -14.68
N ALA A 39 -9.92 -5.17 -15.62
CA ALA A 39 -10.84 -6.27 -15.33
C ALA A 39 -10.21 -7.29 -14.36
N ASP A 40 -11.03 -7.85 -13.48
CA ASP A 40 -10.63 -8.87 -12.51
C ASP A 40 -9.50 -8.41 -11.55
N GLU A 41 -9.57 -7.13 -11.16
CA GLU A 41 -8.75 -6.57 -10.08
C GLU A 41 -9.00 -7.37 -8.79
N ARG A 42 -7.95 -8.03 -8.29
CA ARG A 42 -8.04 -8.95 -7.16
C ARG A 42 -6.72 -9.04 -6.41
N ILE A 43 -6.84 -9.41 -5.14
CA ILE A 43 -5.74 -9.78 -4.25
C ILE A 43 -6.17 -10.97 -3.40
N THR A 44 -5.21 -11.66 -2.77
CA THR A 44 -5.54 -12.74 -1.85
C THR A 44 -5.97 -12.20 -0.49
N THR A 45 -6.83 -12.94 0.21
CA THR A 45 -7.20 -12.61 1.59
C THR A 45 -5.98 -12.57 2.52
N ASP A 46 -5.00 -13.46 2.30
CA ASP A 46 -3.77 -13.47 3.08
C ASP A 46 -2.95 -12.19 2.91
N ALA A 47 -2.87 -11.65 1.68
CA ALA A 47 -2.20 -10.38 1.43
C ALA A 47 -2.87 -9.21 2.19
N VAL A 48 -4.21 -9.22 2.30
CA VAL A 48 -4.95 -8.25 3.13
C VAL A 48 -4.58 -8.37 4.60
N LEU A 49 -4.58 -9.60 5.15
CA LEU A 49 -4.25 -9.84 6.55
C LEU A 49 -2.82 -9.41 6.88
N GLN A 50 -1.86 -9.68 5.98
CA GLN A 50 -0.48 -9.26 6.12
C GLN A 50 -0.33 -7.73 6.09
N CYS A 51 -1.05 -7.04 5.20
CA CYS A 51 -1.08 -5.57 5.19
C CYS A 51 -1.58 -5.01 6.52
N VAL A 52 -2.68 -5.55 7.03
CA VAL A 52 -3.26 -5.11 8.31
C VAL A 52 -2.28 -5.34 9.46
N ALA A 53 -1.63 -6.52 9.50
CA ALA A 53 -0.62 -6.81 10.51
C ALA A 53 0.56 -5.83 10.44
N PHE A 54 1.06 -5.54 9.24
CA PHE A 54 2.13 -4.57 9.03
C PHE A 54 1.75 -3.18 9.54
N TYR A 55 0.60 -2.64 9.13
CA TYR A 55 0.20 -1.28 9.55
C TYR A 55 -0.11 -1.20 11.04
N LYS A 56 -0.66 -2.27 11.66
CA LYS A 56 -0.81 -2.34 13.12
C LYS A 56 0.53 -2.22 13.83
N VAL A 57 1.53 -2.99 13.40
CA VAL A 57 2.87 -2.93 14.00
C VAL A 57 3.49 -1.55 13.78
N LEU A 58 3.37 -1.00 12.58
CA LEU A 58 3.92 0.32 12.27
C LEU A 58 3.30 1.41 13.15
N VAL A 59 1.97 1.52 13.17
CA VAL A 59 1.27 2.58 13.91
C VAL A 59 1.42 2.44 15.42
N LEU A 60 1.49 1.22 15.96
CA LEU A 60 1.64 1.00 17.41
C LEU A 60 3.09 1.12 17.90
N LYS A 61 4.09 1.08 17.00
CA LYS A 61 5.52 1.20 17.35
C LYS A 61 6.15 2.53 16.93
N LEU A 62 5.43 3.34 16.15
CA LEU A 62 5.73 4.76 15.92
C LEU A 62 5.38 5.57 17.18
#